data_AF-A0AAD4VD09-F1
#
_entry.id   AF-A0AAD4VD09-F1
#
_cell.length_a   1.000
_cell.length_b   1.000
_cell.length_c   1.000
_cell.angle_alpha   90.00
_cell.angle_beta   90.00
_cell.angle_gamma   90.00
#
_symmetry.space_group_name_H-M   'P 1'
#
loop_
_entity.id
_entity.type
_entity.pdbx_description
1 polymer ?
#
loop_
_entity_poly.entity_id
_entity_poly.type
_entity_poly.pdbx_seq_one_letter_code
_entity_poly.pdbx_strand_id
1 'polypeptide(L)' 'MVANSYITNHSFRQSEIVPLLVTGFTGTLRYWWDKHLTLESKNRIIYAVKLNEDGLPIFDEQSLLLIPAQVAGLSL' A
#
# COMPACT_ATOMS: atom_id res chain seq x y z
N MET A 1 10.83 10.28 -7.47
CA MET A 1 9.94 9.16 -7.12
C MET A 1 10.64 8.28 -6.08
N VAL A 2 10.30 8.38 -4.79
CA VAL A 2 11.01 7.65 -3.71
C VAL A 2 10.52 6.20 -3.59
N ALA A 3 9.20 5.97 -3.62
CA ALA A 3 8.62 4.62 -3.53
C ALA A 3 9.13 3.70 -4.66
N ASN A 4 9.15 4.19 -5.90
CA ASN A 4 9.64 3.42 -7.05
C ASN A 4 11.12 3.03 -6.90
N SER A 5 11.93 3.88 -6.28
CA SER A 5 13.34 3.59 -6.00
C SER A 5 13.50 2.42 -5.02
N TYR A 6 12.64 2.33 -4.00
CA TYR A 6 12.64 1.20 -3.05
C TYR A 6 12.22 -0.11 -3.72
N ILE A 7 11.27 -0.07 -4.65
CA ILE A 7 10.85 -1.25 -5.42
C ILE A 7 11.98 -1.71 -6.33
N THR A 8 12.54 -0.79 -7.13
CA THR A 8 13.51 -1.14 -8.19
C THR A 8 14.91 -1.44 -7.66
N ASN A 9 15.36 -0.79 -6.59
CA ASN A 9 16.74 -0.93 -6.09
C ASN A 9 16.87 -1.85 -4.88
N HIS A 10 15.79 -2.08 -4.12
CA HIS A 10 15.88 -2.79 -2.84
C HIS A 10 14.91 -3.99 -2.72
N SER A 11 14.15 -4.32 -3.78
CA SER A 11 13.22 -5.46 -3.80
C SER A 11 12.20 -5.45 -2.64
N PHE A 12 11.87 -4.27 -2.10
CA PHE A 12 10.84 -4.15 -1.08
C PHE A 12 9.48 -4.49 -1.66
N ARG A 13 8.68 -5.27 -0.92
CA ARG A 13 7.29 -5.50 -1.28
C ARG A 13 6.52 -4.20 -1.17
N GLN A 14 5.55 -3.97 -2.06
CA GLN A 14 4.75 -2.75 -2.07
C GLN A 14 4.07 -2.48 -0.71
N SER A 15 3.65 -3.55 -0.01
CA SER A 15 3.05 -3.48 1.33
C SER A 15 4.01 -3.00 2.43
N GLU A 16 5.32 -3.10 2.24
CA GLU A 16 6.34 -2.72 3.23
C GLU A 16 6.84 -1.28 3.03
N ILE A 17 6.63 -0.73 1.83
CA ILE A 17 7.11 0.61 1.46
C ILE A 17 6.32 1.72 2.15
N VAL A 18 4.99 1.58 2.26
CA VAL A 18 4.16 2.58 2.94
C VAL A 18 4.52 2.69 4.43
N PRO A 19 4.63 1.59 5.21
CA PRO A 19 5.15 1.65 6.58
C PRO A 19 6.52 2.30 6.66
N LEU A 20 7.46 1.95 5.76
CA LEU A 20 8.80 2.51 5.74
C LEU A 20 8.78 4.03 5.49
N LEU A 21 7.98 4.50 4.53
CA LEU A 21 7.78 5.92 4.27
C LEU A 21 7.20 6.65 5.48
N VAL A 22 6.21 6.05 6.15
CA VAL A 22 5.57 6.62 7.35
C VAL A 22 6.56 6.79 8.49
N THR A 23 7.55 5.90 8.64
CA THR A 23 8.62 6.10 9.64
C THR A 23 9.46 7.33 9.36
N GLY A 24 9.61 7.72 8.09
CA GLY A 24 10.31 8.92 7.66
C GLY A 24 9.45 10.20 7.68
N PHE A 25 8.15 10.11 7.99
CA PHE A 25 7.30 11.29 8.07
C PHE A 25 7.67 12.14 9.28
N THR A 26 7.87 13.43 9.05
CA THR A 26 8.17 14.43 10.08
C THR A 26 7.31 15.68 9.88
N GLY A 27 7.25 16.53 10.92
CA GLY A 27 6.54 17.81 10.87
C GLY A 27 5.06 17.69 10.49
N THR A 28 4.62 18.53 9.55
CA THR A 28 3.22 18.62 9.10
C THR A 28 2.71 17.32 8.48
N LEU A 29 3.56 16.56 7.79
CA LEU A 29 3.15 15.29 7.18
C LEU A 29 2.88 14.22 8.24
N ARG A 30 3.70 14.18 9.30
CA ARG A 30 3.45 13.31 10.45
C ARG A 30 2.20 13.72 11.22
N TYR A 31 2.02 15.02 11.41
CA TYR A 31 0.81 15.56 12.04
C TYR A 31 -0.46 15.21 11.26
N TRP A 32 -0.43 15.37 9.93
CA TRP A 32 -1.52 14.96 9.04
C TRP A 32 -1.81 13.46 9.15
N TRP A 33 -0.76 12.63 9.05
CA TRP A 33 -0.89 11.18 9.18
C TRP A 33 -1.51 10.79 10.53
N ASP A 34 -1.07 11.38 11.64
CA ASP A 34 -1.53 10.99 12.97
C ASP A 34 -2.89 11.56 13.37
N LYS A 35 -3.22 12.79 12.95
CA LYS A 35 -4.41 13.52 13.43
C LYS A 35 -5.57 13.56 12.44
N HIS A 36 -5.32 13.44 11.14
CA HIS A 36 -6.35 13.62 10.11
C HIS A 36 -6.81 12.30 9.46
N LEU A 37 -6.11 11.19 9.70
CA LEU A 37 -6.50 9.87 9.20
C LEU A 37 -7.02 8.98 10.32
N THR A 38 -8.20 8.39 10.11
CA THR A 38 -8.69 7.28 10.94
C THR A 38 -7.86 6.02 10.70
N LEU A 39 -7.93 5.07 11.63
CA LEU A 39 -7.25 3.78 11.48
C LEU A 39 -7.67 3.06 10.19
N GLU A 40 -8.95 3.15 9.82
CA GLU A 40 -9.46 2.56 8.59
C GLU A 40 -8.82 3.20 7.35
N SER A 41 -8.74 4.54 7.29
CA SER A 41 -8.09 5.25 6.19
C SER A 41 -6.60 4.91 6.10
N LYS A 42 -5.90 4.79 7.23
CA LYS A 42 -4.51 4.35 7.26
C LYS A 42 -4.35 2.96 6.68
N ASN A 43 -5.20 2.01 7.08
CA ASN A 43 -5.18 0.67 6.54
C ASN A 43 -5.46 0.66 5.03
N ARG A 44 -6.44 1.42 4.56
CA ARG A 44 -6.72 1.55 3.11
C ARG A 44 -5.51 2.06 2.32
N ILE A 45 -4.72 2.97 2.89
CA ILE A 45 -3.51 3.49 2.24
C ILE A 45 -2.37 2.45 2.29
N ILE A 46 -2.17 1.77 3.43
CA ILE A 46 -1.10 0.77 3.60
C ILE A 46 -1.33 -0.44 2.68
N TYR A 47 -2.58 -0.87 2.51
CA TYR A 47 -2.96 -2.03 1.70
C TYR A 47 -3.51 -1.62 0.31
N ALA A 48 -3.28 -0.38 -0.12
CA ALA A 48 -3.74 0.07 -1.43
C ALA A 48 -3.09 -0.79 -2.53
N VAL A 49 -3.92 -1.33 -3.42
CA VAL A 49 -3.46 -2.09 -4.58
C VAL A 49 -3.62 -1.21 -5.81
N LYS A 50 -2.58 -1.19 -6.66
CA LYS A 50 -2.63 -0.49 -7.93
C LYS A 50 -3.57 -1.24 -8.88
N LEU A 51 -4.50 -0.54 -9.51
CA LEU A 51 -5.39 -1.12 -10.53
C LEU A 51 -4.94 -0.71 -11.94
N ASN A 52 -5.14 -1.59 -12.92
CA ASN A 52 -5.01 -1.31 -14.36
C ASN A 52 -6.22 -0.51 -14.87
N GLU A 53 -6.17 -0.11 -16.15
CA GLU A 53 -7.28 0.57 -16.85
C GLU A 53 -8.58 -0.24 -16.84
N ASP A 54 -8.47 -1.58 -16.80
CA ASP A 54 -9.60 -2.51 -16.69
C ASP A 54 -10.10 -2.69 -15.25
N GLY A 55 -9.57 -1.95 -14.28
CA GLY A 55 -9.92 -2.08 -12.86
C GLY A 55 -9.36 -3.33 -12.18
N LEU A 56 -8.53 -4.11 -12.87
CA LEU A 56 -7.89 -5.30 -12.33
C LEU A 56 -6.66 -4.94 -11.50
N PRO A 57 -6.46 -5.55 -10.32
CA PRO A 57 -5.26 -5.35 -9.52
C PRO A 57 -3.99 -5.78 -10.26
N ILE A 58 -3.03 -4.88 -10.35
CA ILE A 58 -1.69 -5.12 -10.88
C ILE A 58 -0.88 -5.76 -9.75
N PHE A 59 -0.76 -7.08 -9.80
CA PHE A 59 0.15 -7.79 -8.93
C PHE A 59 1.49 -7.94 -9.64
N ASP A 60 2.55 -7.32 -9.12
CA ASP A 60 3.91 -7.82 -9.37
C ASP A 60 3.97 -9.25 -8.83
N GLU A 61 4.67 -10.18 -9.49
CA GLU A 61 4.68 -11.62 -9.14
C GLU A 61 5.07 -11.92 -7.68
N GLN A 62 5.66 -10.95 -6.97
CA GLN A 62 5.99 -10.98 -5.53
C GLN A 62 4.83 -10.62 -4.59
N SER A 63 3.73 -10.11 -5.14
CA SER A 63 2.53 -9.58 -4.44
C SER A 63 1.46 -10.66 -4.24
N LEU A 64 1.63 -11.84 -4.86
CA LEU A 64 0.67 -12.94 -4.88
C LEU A 64 0.44 -13.64 -3.52
N LEU A 65 1.13 -13.24 -2.45
CA LEU A 65 1.09 -13.93 -1.15
C LEU A 65 0.21 -13.26 -0.07
N LEU A 66 -0.42 -12.12 -0.33
CA LEU A 66 -1.09 -11.33 0.73
C LEU A 66 -2.50 -10.83 0.38
N ILE A 67 -3.25 -11.54 -0.45
CA ILE A 67 -4.70 -11.34 -0.51
C ILE A 67 -5.34 -12.04 0.72
N PRO A 68 -5.88 -11.31 1.71
CA PRO A 68 -6.84 -11.93 2.61
C PRO A 68 -8.04 -12.38 1.78
N ALA A 69 -8.52 -13.59 2.03
CA ALA A 69 -9.60 -14.29 1.32
C ALA A 69 -10.96 -13.56 1.26
N GLN A 70 -11.03 -12.28 1.64
CA GLN A 70 -12.23 -11.44 1.63
C GLN A 70 -12.57 -10.91 0.21
N VAL A 71 -11.66 -11.02 -0.77
CA VAL A 71 -11.96 -10.69 -2.19
C VAL A 71 -12.44 -11.93 -2.98
N ALA A 72 -12.54 -13.10 -2.34
CA ALA A 72 -13.13 -14.30 -2.94
C ALA A 72 -14.66 -14.38 -2.75
N GLY A 73 -15.29 -13.30 -2.27
CA GLY A 73 -16.73 -13.20 -1.99
C GLY A 73 -17.57 -12.58 -3.11
N LEU A 74 -17.20 -12.77 -4.38
CA LEU A 74 -18.02 -12.38 -5.53
C LEU A 74 -18.07 -13.54 -6.54
N SER A 75 -18.72 -14.62 -6.12
CA SER A 75 -19.23 -15.68 -7.00
C SER A 75 -20.40 -16.39 -6.30
N LEU A 76 -21.61 -15.85 -6.45
CA LEU A 76 -22.75 -16.54 -7.07
C LEU A 76 -23.82 -15.52 -7.45
#